data_AF-A0A3C0ST38-F1
#
_entry.id   AF-A0A3C0ST38-F1
#
_cell.length_a   1.000
_cell.length_b   1.000
_cell.length_c   1.000
_cell.angle_alpha   90.00
_cell.angle_beta   90.00
_cell.angle_gamma   90.00
#
_symmetry.space_group_name_H-M   'P 1'
#
loop_
_entity.id
_entity.type
_entity.pdbx_description
1 polymer ?
#
loop_
_entity_poly.entity_id
_entity_poly.type
_entity_poly.pdbx_seq_one_letter_code
_entity_poly.pdbx_strand_id
1 'polypeptide(L)'
;MEISLNLIEEAIKLNSVEEVRKALIEYIRVEPENSEKIINALNYAKENIQGLFEVHDGTKLEEDNKWTKEHFLKTLQDLSKNFSEERFNHLCLVGAFIYPNVDNSDQDTVIINNVKPVSDSEIKFEKVKSALALGSGLLIGYIIGKKVNKKR
;
A
#
# COMPACT_ATOMS: atom_id res chain seq x y z
N MET A 1 5.34 15.86 -13.15
CA MET A 1 3.98 16.36 -12.86
C MET A 1 3.80 16.12 -11.38
N GLU A 2 3.94 17.17 -10.58
CA GLU A 2 3.86 17.07 -9.12
C GLU A 2 2.38 16.91 -8.77
N ILE A 3 1.95 15.68 -8.42
CA ILE A 3 0.60 15.48 -7.89
C ILE A 3 0.62 16.06 -6.48
N SER A 4 0.23 17.32 -6.39
CA SER A 4 0.04 18.02 -5.12
C SER A 4 -1.22 17.49 -4.44
N LEU A 5 -1.23 17.54 -3.11
CA LEU A 5 -2.36 17.30 -2.20
C LEU A 5 -3.72 17.85 -2.71
N ASN A 6 -3.67 18.84 -3.59
CA ASN A 6 -4.78 19.50 -4.28
C ASN A 6 -5.83 18.55 -4.88
N LEU A 7 -5.48 17.41 -5.48
CA LEU A 7 -6.49 16.56 -6.16
C LEU A 7 -7.57 16.03 -5.21
N ILE A 8 -7.18 15.61 -4.00
CA ILE A 8 -8.15 15.11 -3.01
C ILE A 8 -8.89 16.27 -2.34
N GLU A 9 -8.20 17.38 -2.06
CA GLU A 9 -8.84 18.57 -1.50
C GLU A 9 -9.91 19.15 -2.45
N GLU A 10 -9.62 19.21 -3.75
CA GLU A 10 -10.57 19.65 -4.78
C GLU A 10 -11.76 18.68 -4.87
N ALA A 11 -11.50 17.36 -4.90
CA ALA A 11 -12.55 16.36 -4.91
C ALA A 11 -13.47 16.42 -3.67
N ILE A 12 -12.89 16.66 -2.49
CA ILE A 12 -13.65 16.86 -1.25
C ILE A 12 -14.49 18.14 -1.31
N LYS A 13 -13.95 19.25 -1.83
CA LYS A 13 -14.71 20.51 -2.00
C LYS A 13 -15.92 20.34 -2.92
N LEU A 14 -15.83 19.45 -3.91
CA LEU A 14 -16.94 19.09 -4.79
C LEU A 14 -17.98 18.20 -4.10
N ASN A 15 -17.72 17.75 -2.87
CA ASN A 15 -18.54 16.82 -2.09
C ASN A 15 -18.93 15.56 -2.90
N SER A 16 -18.03 15.08 -3.75
CA SER A 16 -18.26 13.95 -4.63
C SER A 16 -17.41 12.75 -4.21
N VAL A 17 -18.07 11.73 -3.68
CA VAL A 17 -17.43 10.46 -3.31
C VAL A 17 -16.70 9.86 -4.50
N GLU A 18 -17.28 9.95 -5.69
CA GLU A 18 -16.69 9.42 -6.92
C GLU A 18 -15.38 10.13 -7.28
N GLU A 19 -15.33 11.46 -7.16
CA GLU A 19 -14.10 12.22 -7.44
C GLU A 19 -13.02 11.95 -6.41
N VAL A 20 -13.39 11.77 -5.13
CA VAL A 20 -12.41 11.40 -4.08
C VAL A 20 -11.79 10.04 -4.36
N ARG A 21 -12.60 9.06 -4.79
CA ARG A 21 -12.14 7.73 -5.17
C ARG A 21 -11.21 7.77 -6.38
N LYS A 22 -11.56 8.55 -7.43
CA LYS A 22 -10.71 8.76 -8.61
C LYS A 22 -9.36 9.37 -8.22
N ALA A 23 -9.38 10.39 -7.36
CA ALA A 23 -8.15 11.03 -6.88
C ALA A 23 -7.27 10.02 -6.14
N LEU A 24 -7.83 9.25 -5.19
CA LEU A 24 -7.10 8.21 -4.46
C LEU A 24 -6.50 7.13 -5.37
N ILE A 25 -7.24 6.69 -6.40
CA ILE A 25 -6.72 5.76 -7.43
C ILE A 25 -5.53 6.38 -8.15
N GLU A 26 -5.60 7.65 -8.52
CA GLU A 26 -4.53 8.34 -9.23
C GLU A 26 -3.26 8.48 -8.37
N TYR A 27 -3.40 8.73 -7.06
CA TYR A 27 -2.24 8.70 -6.13
C TYR A 27 -1.51 7.36 -6.19
N ILE A 28 -2.24 6.24 -6.11
CA ILE A 28 -1.64 4.91 -6.16
C ILE A 28 -1.05 4.61 -7.53
N ARG A 29 -1.70 5.05 -8.62
CA ARG A 29 -1.23 4.82 -9.98
C ARG A 29 0.09 5.54 -10.28
N VAL A 30 0.26 6.75 -9.76
CA VAL A 30 1.40 7.61 -10.08
C VAL A 30 2.57 7.40 -9.13
N GLU A 31 2.31 7.16 -7.85
CA GLU A 31 3.34 6.90 -6.83
C GLU A 31 3.02 5.62 -6.03
N PRO A 32 2.95 4.44 -6.69
CA PRO A 32 2.59 3.17 -6.05
C PRO A 32 3.52 2.76 -4.89
N GLU A 33 4.75 3.25 -4.90
CA GLU A 33 5.77 3.03 -3.87
C GLU A 33 5.60 3.93 -2.64
N ASN A 34 4.87 5.05 -2.78
CA ASN A 34 4.79 6.10 -1.77
C ASN A 34 3.61 5.87 -0.81
N SER A 35 3.72 4.80 0.00
CA SER A 35 2.66 4.41 0.94
C SER A 35 2.29 5.52 1.93
N GLU A 36 3.24 6.35 2.35
CA GLU A 36 2.97 7.46 3.28
C GLU A 36 2.04 8.50 2.65
N LYS A 37 2.33 8.93 1.42
CA LYS A 37 1.48 9.89 0.70
C LYS A 37 0.08 9.33 0.46
N ILE A 38 -0.02 8.07 0.04
CA ILE A 38 -1.29 7.39 -0.20
C ILE A 38 -2.14 7.29 1.09
N ILE A 39 -1.52 6.93 2.22
CA ILE A 39 -2.22 6.79 3.50
C ILE A 39 -2.67 8.14 4.05
N ASN A 40 -1.82 9.17 3.95
CA ASN A 40 -2.19 10.52 4.38
C ASN A 40 -3.39 11.05 3.57
N ALA A 41 -3.36 10.85 2.26
CA ALA A 41 -4.48 11.11 1.35
C ALA A 41 -5.76 10.37 1.77
N LEU A 42 -5.67 9.07 2.08
CA LEU A 42 -6.81 8.28 2.51
C LEU A 42 -7.40 8.76 3.85
N ASN A 43 -6.55 9.05 4.83
CA ASN A 43 -6.99 9.51 6.15
C ASN A 43 -7.72 10.86 6.03
N TYR A 44 -7.17 11.79 5.26
CA TYR A 44 -7.82 13.05 4.98
C TYR A 44 -9.18 12.87 4.29
N ALA A 45 -9.29 11.95 3.33
CA ALA A 45 -10.57 11.60 2.73
C ALA A 45 -11.58 11.06 3.76
N LYS A 46 -11.18 10.07 4.58
CA LYS A 46 -12.04 9.45 5.61
C LYS A 46 -12.59 10.47 6.61
N GLU A 47 -11.82 11.51 6.95
CA GLU A 47 -12.25 12.57 7.88
C GLU A 47 -13.28 13.52 7.29
N ASN A 48 -13.29 13.70 5.96
CA ASN A 48 -14.07 14.75 5.30
C ASN A 48 -15.23 14.22 4.44
N ILE A 49 -15.28 12.92 4.13
CA ILE A 49 -16.35 12.35 3.31
C ILE A 49 -16.89 11.03 3.86
N GLN A 50 -18.22 10.91 3.89
CA GLN A 50 -18.90 9.68 4.29
C GLN A 50 -19.13 8.77 3.08
N GLY A 51 -19.29 7.47 3.32
CA GLY A 51 -19.57 6.50 2.26
C GLY A 51 -18.39 6.27 1.31
N LEU A 52 -17.17 6.61 1.71
CA LEU A 52 -15.97 6.45 0.88
C LEU A 52 -15.80 5.01 0.39
N PHE A 53 -16.01 4.03 1.28
CA PHE A 53 -15.88 2.62 0.96
C PHE A 53 -17.21 1.94 0.69
N GLU A 54 -17.19 1.07 -0.31
CA GLU A 54 -18.23 0.10 -0.57
C GLU A 54 -17.95 -1.21 0.18
N VAL A 55 -18.99 -2.02 0.35
CA VAL A 55 -18.82 -3.41 0.79
C VAL A 55 -18.04 -4.16 -0.30
N HIS A 56 -17.04 -4.93 0.11
CA HIS A 56 -16.29 -5.78 -0.80
C HIS A 56 -17.19 -6.81 -1.46
N ASP A 57 -17.04 -6.98 -2.78
CA ASP A 57 -17.86 -7.87 -3.60
C ASP A 57 -17.55 -9.38 -3.43
N GLY A 58 -16.58 -9.73 -2.58
CA GLY A 58 -16.19 -11.12 -2.30
C GLY A 58 -15.23 -11.71 -3.33
N THR A 59 -14.76 -10.93 -4.30
CA THR A 59 -13.75 -11.38 -5.27
C THR A 59 -12.45 -11.76 -4.56
N LYS A 60 -11.88 -12.90 -4.94
CA LYS A 60 -10.59 -13.33 -4.38
C LYS A 60 -9.48 -12.34 -4.78
N LEU A 61 -8.73 -11.87 -3.78
CA LEU A 61 -7.49 -11.11 -3.97
C LEU A 61 -6.33 -12.09 -4.21
N GLU A 62 -5.47 -11.78 -5.16
CA GLU A 62 -4.38 -12.69 -5.56
C GLU A 62 -3.23 -12.67 -4.55
N GLU A 63 -2.48 -13.76 -4.47
CA GLU A 63 -1.31 -13.90 -3.62
C GLU A 63 -0.06 -13.31 -4.30
N ASP A 64 0.98 -13.05 -3.50
CA ASP A 64 2.18 -12.32 -3.91
C ASP A 64 2.97 -12.97 -5.06
N ASN A 65 2.95 -14.29 -5.14
CA ASN A 65 3.55 -15.05 -6.25
C ASN A 65 2.90 -14.76 -7.62
N LYS A 66 1.73 -14.12 -7.66
CA LYS A 66 1.02 -13.73 -8.88
C LYS A 66 1.02 -12.23 -9.13
N TRP A 67 1.65 -11.45 -8.26
CA TRP A 67 1.72 -10.00 -8.45
C TRP A 67 2.69 -9.69 -9.58
N THR A 68 2.15 -9.11 -10.65
CA THR A 68 2.89 -8.58 -11.80
C THR A 68 2.44 -7.14 -12.08
N LYS A 69 3.10 -6.44 -13.01
CA LYS A 69 2.66 -5.12 -13.47
C LYS A 69 1.26 -5.18 -14.10
N GLU A 70 0.98 -6.23 -14.87
CA GLU A 70 -0.34 -6.47 -15.45
C GLU A 70 -1.38 -6.72 -14.36
N HIS A 71 -1.03 -7.47 -13.31
CA HIS A 71 -1.90 -7.65 -12.15
C HIS A 71 -2.18 -6.32 -11.45
N PHE A 72 -1.18 -5.47 -11.24
CA PHE A 72 -1.36 -4.14 -10.65
C PHE A 72 -2.36 -3.29 -11.45
N LEU A 73 -2.22 -3.23 -12.78
CA LEU A 73 -3.15 -2.50 -13.65
C LEU A 73 -4.57 -3.08 -13.61
N LYS A 74 -4.71 -4.40 -13.50
CA LYS A 74 -6.01 -5.06 -13.32
C LYS A 74 -6.62 -4.69 -11.97
N THR A 75 -5.84 -4.74 -10.89
CA THR A 75 -6.31 -4.39 -9.54
C THR A 75 -6.72 -2.92 -9.45
N LEU A 76 -6.06 -2.00 -10.17
CA LEU A 76 -6.51 -0.62 -10.35
C LEU A 76 -7.91 -0.53 -10.97
N GLN A 77 -8.16 -1.30 -12.04
CA GLN A 77 -9.47 -1.35 -12.69
C GLN A 77 -10.55 -2.00 -11.82
N ASP A 78 -10.18 -2.99 -11.01
CA ASP A 78 -11.15 -3.64 -10.14
C ASP A 78 -11.50 -2.75 -8.94
N LEU A 79 -10.53 -1.97 -8.43
CA LEU A 79 -10.78 -0.95 -7.40
C LEU A 79 -11.72 0.16 -7.89
N SER A 80 -11.64 0.55 -9.17
CA SER A 80 -12.54 1.57 -9.73
C SER A 80 -13.99 1.07 -9.89
N LYS A 81 -14.21 -0.25 -9.99
CA LYS A 81 -15.54 -0.87 -10.08
C LYS A 81 -16.18 -1.12 -8.72
N ASN A 82 -15.38 -1.45 -7.71
CA ASN A 82 -15.81 -1.63 -6.33
C ASN A 82 -14.75 -1.02 -5.41
N PHE A 83 -15.01 0.21 -4.93
CA PHE A 83 -14.05 0.90 -4.09
C PHE A 83 -14.18 0.41 -2.64
N SER A 84 -13.74 -0.82 -2.39
CA SER A 84 -13.70 -1.43 -1.05
C SER A 84 -12.35 -1.24 -0.37
N GLU A 85 -12.36 -1.27 0.96
CA GLU A 85 -11.16 -1.07 1.76
C GLU A 85 -10.16 -2.21 1.53
N GLU A 86 -10.66 -3.43 1.33
CA GLU A 86 -9.88 -4.62 1.00
C GLU A 86 -9.14 -4.46 -0.33
N ARG A 87 -9.80 -3.99 -1.39
CA ARG A 87 -9.17 -3.77 -2.70
C ARG A 87 -8.17 -2.63 -2.66
N PHE A 88 -8.48 -1.55 -1.95
CA PHE A 88 -7.57 -0.41 -1.79
C PHE A 88 -6.26 -0.85 -1.11
N ASN A 89 -6.40 -1.56 0.00
CA ASN A 89 -5.28 -2.09 0.76
C ASN A 89 -4.45 -3.09 -0.05
N HIS A 90 -5.12 -4.00 -0.76
CA HIS A 90 -4.46 -4.95 -1.64
C HIS A 90 -3.65 -4.24 -2.73
N LEU A 91 -4.23 -3.24 -3.37
CA LEU A 91 -3.54 -2.49 -4.42
C LEU A 91 -2.30 -1.76 -3.89
N CYS A 92 -2.36 -1.18 -2.68
CA CYS A 92 -1.20 -0.55 -2.04
C CYS A 92 -0.06 -1.57 -1.83
N LEU A 93 -0.39 -2.79 -1.40
CA LEU A 93 0.60 -3.87 -1.22
C LEU A 93 1.21 -4.31 -2.55
N VAL A 94 0.38 -4.52 -3.57
CA VAL A 94 0.83 -4.87 -4.93
C VAL A 94 1.74 -3.76 -5.47
N GLY A 95 1.35 -2.50 -5.33
CA GLY A 95 2.12 -1.34 -5.78
C GLY A 95 3.51 -1.29 -5.13
N ALA A 96 3.57 -1.35 -3.80
CA ALA A 96 4.83 -1.32 -3.06
C ALA A 96 5.74 -2.54 -3.35
N PHE A 97 5.16 -3.69 -3.70
CA PHE A 97 5.91 -4.89 -4.08
C PHE A 97 6.51 -4.77 -5.49
N ILE A 98 5.73 -4.28 -6.46
CA ILE A 98 6.13 -4.20 -7.88
C ILE A 98 7.04 -3.01 -8.15
N TYR A 99 6.88 -1.92 -7.39
CA TYR A 99 7.64 -0.68 -7.52
C TYR A 99 8.35 -0.39 -6.19
N PRO A 100 9.40 -1.11 -5.81
CA PRO A 100 10.16 -0.78 -4.61
C PRO A 100 10.87 0.57 -4.80
N ASN A 101 10.78 1.45 -3.79
CA ASN A 101 11.52 2.71 -3.79
C ASN A 101 13.03 2.43 -3.63
N VAL A 102 13.80 2.60 -4.70
CA VAL A 102 15.23 2.25 -4.78
C VAL A 102 16.13 3.22 -4.00
N ASP A 103 15.64 4.42 -3.69
CA ASP A 103 16.41 5.45 -2.99
C ASP A 103 16.60 5.18 -1.48
N ASN A 104 16.17 4.00 -0.99
CA ASN A 104 16.34 3.55 0.39
C ASN A 104 17.06 2.20 0.51
N SER A 105 17.66 1.66 -0.57
CA SER A 105 18.34 0.36 -0.53
C SER A 105 19.87 0.39 -0.42
N ASP A 106 20.51 1.57 -0.49
CA ASP A 106 21.94 1.69 -0.27
C ASP A 106 22.21 2.40 1.07
N GLN A 107 22.54 1.61 2.10
CA GLN A 107 23.52 1.85 3.19
C GLN A 107 23.18 0.92 4.37
N ASP A 108 23.74 -0.30 4.34
CA ASP A 108 24.43 -0.95 5.48
C ASP A 108 24.64 -2.45 5.23
N THR A 109 25.51 -2.79 4.28
CA THR A 109 26.35 -3.99 4.40
C THR A 109 27.69 -3.58 4.98
N VAL A 110 27.77 -3.49 6.30
CA VAL A 110 29.06 -3.50 7.01
C VAL A 110 29.51 -4.96 7.09
N ILE A 111 30.49 -5.32 6.27
CA ILE A 111 31.21 -6.59 6.39
C ILE A 111 32.05 -6.51 7.68
N ILE A 112 31.67 -7.25 8.71
CA ILE A 112 32.54 -7.56 9.86
C ILE A 112 32.91 -9.04 9.78
N ASN A 113 34.21 -9.31 9.70
CA ASN A 113 34.80 -10.64 9.58
C ASN A 113 34.40 -11.59 10.73
N ASN A 114 34.34 -12.89 10.40
CA ASN A 114 34.49 -14.07 11.27
C ASN A 114 33.28 -14.85 11.84
N VAL A 115 32.11 -14.89 11.21
CA VAL A 115 31.18 -16.03 11.44
C VAL A 115 30.54 -16.45 10.13
N LYS A 116 30.57 -17.76 9.82
CA LYS A 116 29.97 -18.35 8.62
C LYS A 116 28.51 -17.88 8.45
N PRO A 117 28.09 -17.38 7.29
CA PRO A 117 26.70 -17.02 7.07
C PRO A 117 25.89 -18.30 6.86
N VAL A 118 25.08 -18.66 7.85
CA VAL A 118 23.85 -19.43 7.59
C VAL A 118 22.80 -18.37 7.24
N SER A 119 22.31 -18.43 6.01
CA SER A 119 21.35 -17.48 5.44
C SER A 119 19.98 -17.63 6.11
N ASP A 120 19.76 -16.88 7.19
CA ASP A 120 18.46 -16.77 7.87
C ASP A 120 17.47 -15.82 7.16
N SER A 121 17.69 -15.51 5.88
CA SER A 121 16.76 -14.71 5.08
C SER A 121 15.46 -15.43 4.74
N GLU A 122 15.36 -16.72 5.04
CA GLU A 122 14.17 -17.54 4.76
C GLU A 122 13.16 -17.55 5.92
N ILE A 123 13.55 -17.12 7.13
CA ILE A 123 12.70 -17.16 8.32
C ILE A 123 12.20 -15.76 8.68
N LYS A 124 11.35 -15.17 7.83
CA LYS A 124 10.47 -14.05 8.23
C LYS A 124 9.35 -13.73 7.24
N PHE A 125 9.47 -14.12 5.98
CA PHE A 125 8.45 -13.82 4.96
C PHE A 125 7.19 -14.70 5.13
N GLU A 126 7.38 -15.98 5.50
CA GLU A 126 6.30 -16.98 5.71
C GLU A 126 5.33 -16.62 6.86
N LYS A 127 5.83 -16.05 7.96
CA LYS A 127 4.98 -15.61 9.10
C LYS A 127 4.21 -14.32 8.83
N VAL A 128 4.64 -13.52 7.86
CA VAL A 128 3.99 -12.25 7.48
C VAL A 128 2.81 -12.54 6.54
N LYS A 129 2.94 -13.49 5.59
CA LYS A 129 1.84 -13.92 4.71
C LYS A 129 0.62 -14.45 5.45
N SER A 130 0.86 -15.28 6.47
CA SER A 130 -0.21 -15.94 7.24
C SER A 130 -0.97 -14.98 8.17
N ALA A 131 -0.37 -13.85 8.56
CA ALA A 131 -1.02 -12.82 9.36
C ALA A 131 -1.79 -11.80 8.49
N LEU A 132 -1.35 -11.52 7.26
CA LEU A 132 -1.97 -10.54 6.35
C LEU A 132 -3.36 -10.94 5.81
N ALA A 133 -3.75 -12.21 5.92
CA ALA A 133 -5.03 -12.72 5.44
C ALA A 133 -6.23 -12.40 6.34
N LEU A 134 -6.03 -11.80 7.51
CA LEU A 134 -7.09 -11.56 8.50
C LEU A 134 -7.07 -10.10 8.99
N GLY A 135 -7.68 -9.22 8.21
CA GLY A 135 -8.28 -7.99 8.72
C GLY A 135 -7.40 -6.73 8.73
N SER A 136 -8.12 -5.63 8.57
CA SER A 136 -7.74 -4.21 8.47
C SER A 136 -6.78 -3.65 9.54
N GLY A 137 -6.39 -4.43 10.56
CA GLY A 137 -5.49 -3.98 11.63
C GLY A 137 -3.99 -4.05 11.32
N LEU A 138 -3.55 -4.89 10.38
CA LEU A 138 -2.13 -5.21 10.20
C LEU A 138 -1.36 -4.32 9.22
N LEU A 139 -2.02 -3.61 8.30
CA LEU A 139 -1.34 -2.66 7.39
C LEU A 139 -0.68 -1.53 8.19
N ILE A 140 -1.37 -1.02 9.21
CA ILE A 140 -0.83 -0.06 10.18
C ILE A 140 0.37 -0.68 10.92
N GLY A 141 0.27 -1.93 11.37
CA GLY A 141 1.36 -2.64 12.06
C GLY A 141 2.60 -2.93 11.21
N TYR A 142 2.44 -3.28 9.92
CA TYR A 142 3.54 -3.52 8.98
C TYR A 142 4.31 -2.22 8.68
N ILE A 143 3.58 -1.13 8.43
CA ILE A 143 4.17 0.18 8.12
C ILE A 143 4.82 0.80 9.37
N ILE A 144 4.18 0.70 10.54
CA ILE A 144 4.74 1.19 11.81
C ILE A 144 5.89 0.30 12.31
N GLY A 145 5.83 -1.02 12.12
CA GLY A 145 6.88 -1.96 12.53
C GLY A 145 8.24 -1.67 11.88
N LYS A 146 8.25 -1.14 10.65
CA LYS A 146 9.46 -0.64 9.99
C LYS A 146 10.08 0.59 10.69
N LYS A 147 9.26 1.37 11.42
CA LYS A 147 9.66 2.63 12.10
C LYS A 147 10.13 2.42 13.54
N VAL A 148 9.64 1.39 14.25
CA VAL A 148 9.90 1.18 15.69
C VAL A 148 11.26 0.54 16.00
N ASN A 149 11.91 -0.15 15.05
CA ASN A 149 13.26 -0.71 15.26
C ASN A 149 14.40 0.33 15.21
N LYS A 150 14.07 1.63 15.20
CA LYS A 150 15.00 2.74 15.34
C LYS A 150 14.87 3.38 16.71
N LYS A 151 15.26 2.64 17.76
CA LYS A 151 15.72 3.19 19.05
C LYS A 151 16.26 2.07 19.96
N ARG A 152 17.56 1.83 19.87
CA ARG A 152 18.50 1.89 20.99
C ARG A 152 19.92 1.69 20.49
#